data_AF-A0A920SAM1-F1
#
_entry.id   AF-A0A920SAM1-F1
#
_cell.length_a   1.000
_cell.length_b   1.000
_cell.length_c   1.000
_cell.angle_alpha   90.00
_cell.angle_beta   90.00
_cell.angle_gamma   90.00
#
_symmetry.space_group_name_H-M   'P 1'
#
loop_
_entity.id
_entity.type
_entity.pdbx_description
1 polymer ?
#
loop_
_entity_poly.entity_id
_entity_poly.type
_entity_poly.pdbx_seq_one_letter_code
_entity_poly.pdbx_strand_id
1 'polypeptide(L)' 'MKKAGAVLLGKTNLTEFALGASQQYGLNRNPWDLNRFTGGSSGGSGSATAAFLCATSLGEDTGGSIRRPAAWWGWQDTP' A
#
# COMPACT_ATOMS: atom_id res chain seq x y z
N MET A 1 -5.46 1.45 -18.02
CA MET A 1 -5.38 2.81 -17.43
C MET A 1 -4.85 3.86 -18.39
N LYS A 2 -3.63 3.75 -18.95
CA LYS A 2 -3.08 4.79 -19.87
C LYS A 2 -4.00 5.14 -21.04
N LYS A 3 -4.57 4.13 -21.73
CA LYS A 3 -5.53 4.35 -22.84
C LYS A 3 -6.84 5.04 -22.41
N ALA A 4 -7.17 5.02 -21.13
CA ALA A 4 -8.35 5.68 -20.56
C ALA A 4 -8.02 7.07 -19.98
N GLY A 5 -6.83 7.62 -20.25
CA GLY A 5 -6.44 8.98 -19.83
C GLY A 5 -5.82 9.10 -18.44
N ALA A 6 -5.55 7.98 -17.74
CA ALA A 6 -4.91 8.04 -16.43
C ALA A 6 -3.42 8.46 -16.52
N VAL A 7 -3.00 9.34 -15.62
CA VAL A 7 -1.61 9.80 -15.48
C VAL A 7 -0.89 8.96 -14.41
N LEU A 8 0.30 8.45 -14.73
CA LEU A 8 1.14 7.74 -13.78
C LEU A 8 1.92 8.74 -12.93
N LEU A 9 1.53 8.88 -11.65
CA LEU A 9 2.19 9.81 -10.73
C LEU A 9 3.57 9.33 -10.26
N GLY A 10 3.76 8.02 -10.14
CA GLY A 10 5.02 7.45 -9.67
C GLY A 10 4.94 5.95 -9.39
N LYS A 11 6.00 5.42 -8.76
CA LYS A 11 6.10 4.04 -8.28
C LYS A 11 6.05 4.07 -6.75
N THR A 12 5.19 3.25 -6.17
CA THR A 12 5.02 3.11 -4.73
C THR A 12 5.97 2.07 -4.17
N ASN A 13 6.35 2.24 -2.90
CA ASN A 13 7.20 1.30 -2.18
C ASN A 13 6.41 0.01 -1.85
N LEU A 14 7.08 -1.14 -1.87
CA LEU A 14 6.52 -2.45 -1.57
C LEU A 14 7.50 -3.28 -0.72
N THR A 15 7.04 -4.41 -0.20
CA THR A 15 7.98 -5.36 0.42
C THR A 15 8.84 -6.04 -0.64
N GLU A 16 10.10 -6.33 -0.30
CA GLU A 16 11.08 -6.87 -1.25
C GLU A 16 10.57 -8.17 -1.90
N PHE A 17 10.65 -8.26 -3.23
CA PHE A 17 10.09 -9.36 -4.03
C PHE A 17 8.61 -9.68 -3.78
N ALA A 18 7.83 -8.71 -3.25
CA ALA A 18 6.46 -8.92 -2.78
C ALA A 18 6.32 -9.94 -1.63
N LEU A 19 7.40 -10.19 -0.88
CA LEU A 19 7.48 -11.17 0.20
C LEU A 19 7.88 -10.50 1.51
N GLY A 20 7.48 -11.12 2.63
CA GLY A 20 7.86 -10.68 3.97
C GLY A 20 7.42 -9.26 4.30
N ALA A 21 8.25 -8.56 5.07
CA ALA A 21 7.99 -7.21 5.59
C ALA A 21 9.15 -6.22 5.37
N SER A 22 10.28 -6.67 4.78
CA SER A 22 11.41 -5.78 4.48
C SER A 22 11.02 -4.78 3.40
N GLN A 23 11.34 -3.51 3.60
CA GLN A 23 11.06 -2.43 2.66
C GLN A 23 12.32 -1.63 2.42
N GLN A 24 12.76 -1.59 1.16
CA GLN A 24 14.05 -1.01 0.77
C GLN A 24 14.09 0.51 0.98
N TYR A 25 12.96 1.20 0.78
CA TYR A 25 12.89 2.66 0.79
C TYR A 25 12.32 3.23 2.11
N GLY A 26 12.50 2.49 3.21
CA GLY A 26 11.94 2.82 4.52
C GLY A 26 10.53 2.27 4.73
N LEU A 27 10.05 2.37 5.97
CA LEU A 27 8.74 1.86 6.35
C LEU A 27 7.61 2.73 5.79
N ASN A 28 6.71 2.10 5.03
CA ASN A 28 5.40 2.64 4.71
C ASN A 28 4.62 2.86 6.02
N ARG A 29 4.04 4.05 6.16
CA ARG A 29 3.31 4.46 7.37
C ARG A 29 1.83 4.60 7.06
N ASN A 30 1.00 4.22 8.02
CA ASN A 30 -0.42 4.45 7.91
C ASN A 30 -0.73 5.94 8.15
N PRO A 31 -1.37 6.63 7.19
CA PRO A 31 -1.63 8.06 7.30
C PRO A 31 -2.60 8.43 8.43
N TRP A 32 -3.37 7.47 8.93
CA TRP A 32 -4.35 7.65 10.00
C TRP A 32 -3.78 7.33 11.39
N ASP A 33 -2.70 6.53 11.46
CA ASP A 33 -1.94 6.24 12.68
C ASP A 33 -0.53 5.75 12.32
N LEU A 34 0.48 6.59 12.56
CA LEU A 34 1.86 6.31 12.15
C LEU A 34 2.47 5.09 12.86
N ASN A 35 1.89 4.62 13.96
CA ASN A 35 2.37 3.43 14.67
C ASN A 35 1.82 2.12 14.11
N ARG A 36 0.83 2.18 13.21
CA ARG A 36 0.22 0.99 12.63
C ARG A 36 0.92 0.54 11.37
N PHE A 37 0.96 -0.77 11.20
CA PHE A 37 1.45 -1.38 9.98
C PHE A 37 0.45 -1.15 8.84
N THR A 38 0.97 -0.90 7.64
CA THR A 38 0.16 -0.63 6.44
C THR A 38 -0.38 -1.88 5.77
N GLY A 39 0.04 -3.07 6.23
CA GLY A 39 -0.05 -4.29 5.46
C GLY A 39 1.00 -4.35 4.35
N GLY A 40 1.02 -5.46 3.62
CA GLY A 40 1.94 -5.69 2.52
C GLY A 40 1.50 -6.86 1.65
N SER A 41 2.14 -7.07 0.50
CA SER A 41 3.35 -6.36 0.04
C SER A 41 3.09 -4.97 -0.55
N SER A 42 1.89 -4.66 -1.03
CA SER A 42 1.56 -3.38 -1.71
C SER A 42 1.29 -2.21 -0.74
N GLY A 43 2.08 -2.11 0.34
CA GLY A 43 1.86 -1.14 1.43
C GLY A 43 1.89 0.32 0.97
N GLY A 44 2.81 0.71 0.08
CA GLY A 44 2.89 2.07 -0.44
C GLY A 44 1.71 2.43 -1.34
N SER A 45 1.20 1.48 -2.13
CA SER A 45 0.00 1.67 -2.97
C SER A 45 -1.23 1.93 -2.11
N GLY A 46 -1.44 1.09 -1.10
CA GLY A 46 -2.53 1.27 -0.15
C GLY A 46 -2.41 2.61 0.60
N SER A 47 -1.21 2.94 1.09
CA SER A 47 -0.97 4.19 1.83
C SER A 47 -1.23 5.43 0.98
N ALA A 48 -0.76 5.46 -0.27
CA ALA A 48 -0.97 6.59 -1.18
C ALA A 48 -2.46 6.81 -1.50
N THR A 49 -3.22 5.72 -1.64
CA THR A 49 -4.67 5.79 -1.89
C THR A 49 -5.41 6.25 -0.64
N ALA A 50 -5.10 5.68 0.53
CA ALA A 50 -5.72 6.04 1.80
C ALA A 50 -5.41 7.47 2.24
N ALA A 51 -4.22 7.97 1.93
CA ALA A 51 -3.81 9.35 2.19
C ALA A 51 -4.33 10.37 1.15
N PHE A 52 -5.17 9.93 0.19
CA PHE A 52 -5.68 10.75 -0.91
C PHE A 52 -4.59 11.40 -1.79
N LEU A 53 -3.40 10.80 -1.88
CA LEU A 53 -2.33 11.27 -2.77
C LEU A 53 -2.58 10.88 -4.23
N CYS A 54 -3.43 9.88 -4.47
CA CYS A 54 -3.90 9.48 -5.78
C CYS A 54 -5.35 8.97 -5.72
N ALA A 55 -6.06 9.03 -6.85
CA ALA A 55 -7.43 8.52 -6.94
C ALA A 55 -7.51 6.98 -6.85
N THR A 56 -6.46 6.30 -7.30
CA THR A 56 -6.32 4.84 -7.25
C THR A 56 -4.86 4.46 -7.40
N SER A 57 -4.51 3.22 -7.03
CA SER A 57 -3.17 2.67 -7.17
C SER A 57 -3.24 1.23 -7.67
N LEU A 58 -2.12 0.73 -8.17
CA LEU A 58 -1.97 -0.66 -8.59
C LEU A 58 -1.12 -1.42 -7.57
N GLY A 59 -1.48 -2.67 -7.34
CA GLY A 59 -0.75 -3.61 -6.52
C GLY A 59 -0.82 -5.01 -7.11
N GLU A 60 -0.14 -5.94 -6.47
CA GLU A 60 -0.14 -7.36 -6.81
C GLU A 60 -0.66 -8.14 -5.59
N ASP A 61 -1.43 -9.21 -5.82
CA ASP A 61 -1.99 -10.05 -4.75
C ASP A 61 -1.72 -11.55 -5.01
N THR A 62 -0.68 -12.06 -4.36
CA THR A 62 -0.45 -13.51 -4.23
C THR A 62 -1.00 -14.04 -2.89
N GLY A 63 -0.62 -13.42 -1.77
CA GLY A 63 -0.92 -13.90 -0.40
C GLY A 63 -1.82 -12.99 0.43
N GLY A 64 -2.45 -11.98 -0.18
CA GLY A 64 -3.19 -10.91 0.51
C GLY A 64 -2.54 -9.54 0.36
N SER A 65 -1.76 -9.37 -0.71
CA SER A 65 -0.90 -8.21 -0.90
C SER A 65 -1.62 -6.95 -1.34
N ILE A 66 -2.89 -7.04 -1.75
CA ILE A 66 -3.80 -5.90 -1.94
C ILE A 66 -4.84 -5.88 -0.81
N ARG A 67 -5.36 -7.04 -0.42
CA ARG A 67 -6.43 -7.15 0.59
C ARG A 67 -6.02 -6.62 1.97
N ARG A 68 -4.83 -6.98 2.47
CA ARG A 68 -4.34 -6.47 3.77
C ARG A 68 -4.14 -4.96 3.70
N PRO A 69 -3.40 -4.39 2.72
CA PRO A 69 -3.32 -2.94 2.60
C PRO A 69 -4.66 -2.26 2.37
N ALA A 70 -5.67 -2.87 1.75
CA ALA A 70 -6.97 -2.23 1.59
C ALA A 70 -7.78 -2.14 2.90
N ALA A 71 -7.69 -3.16 3.75
CA ALA A 71 -8.50 -3.25 4.97
C ALA A 71 -7.92 -2.43 6.14
N TRP A 72 -6.61 -2.19 6.16
CA TRP A 72 -5.87 -1.78 7.35
C TRP A 72 -5.78 -0.25 7.56
N TRP A 73 -6.75 0.55 7.10
CA TRP A 73 -6.74 2.01 7.24
C TRP A 73 -7.56 2.59 8.40
N GLY A 74 -8.22 1.74 9.19
CA GLY A 74 -8.96 2.19 10.37
C GLY A 74 -9.19 1.04 11.35
N TRP A 75 -9.76 -0.06 10.86
CA TRP A 75 -9.96 -1.27 11.66
C TRP A 75 -8.82 -2.26 11.40
N GLN A 76 -7.90 -2.35 12.37
CA GLN A 76 -6.94 -3.42 12.48
C GLN A 76 -7.19 -4.06 13.84
N ASP A 77 -7.74 -5.28 13.87
CA ASP A 77 -7.68 -6.12 15.06
C ASP A 77 -6.22 -6.56 15.22
N THR A 78 -5.47 -5.85 16.06
CA THR A 78 -4.21 -6.34 16.58
C THR A 78 -4.49 -7.30 17.73
N PRO A 79 -3.87 -8.49 17.80
CA PRO A 79 -3.35 -8.97 19.08
C PRO A 79 -2.27 -8.02 19.60
#